data_AF-A0AAV0TS09-F1
#
_entry.id   AF-A0AAV0TS09-F1
#
_cell.length_a   1.000
_cell.length_b   1.000
_cell.length_c   1.000
_cell.angle_alpha   90.00
_cell.angle_beta   90.00
_cell.angle_gamma   90.00
#
_symmetry.space_group_name_H-M   'P 1'
#
loop_
_entity.id
_entity.type
_entity.pdbx_description
1 polymer ?
#
loop_
_entity_poly.entity_id
_entity_poly.type
_entity_poly.pdbx_seq_one_letter_code
_entity_poly.pdbx_strand_id
1 'polypeptide(L)'
;MNVEVPALYVGDWLDVIDSDGIWNVAQVLKLPTAETVIITYDCWGDAYNEELRRDSDRIAPYHTHTWAVKCWAKMATWPWWPALLTIRSPGTSIGAQNLRLEENLLVDFLDKAEFPKRFRCWVKKSNIVPYQSDKVTKIRQTKSKMKRYQGDARSKQLAFAIELLTICDGQEKFSQVCTRDFTGAV
;
A
#
# COMPACT_ATOMS: atom_id res chain seq x y z
N MET A 1 -23.77 24.08 -9.30
CA MET A 1 -22.31 24.17 -9.44
C MET A 1 -21.86 22.85 -10.05
N ASN A 2 -21.35 22.85 -11.28
CA ASN A 2 -20.75 21.64 -11.85
C ASN A 2 -19.43 21.43 -11.12
N VAL A 3 -19.40 20.46 -10.20
CA VAL A 3 -18.14 19.97 -9.63
C VAL A 3 -17.42 19.29 -10.79
N GLU A 4 -16.33 19.89 -11.25
CA GLU A 4 -15.53 19.34 -12.34
C GLU A 4 -14.94 18.02 -11.84
N VAL A 5 -15.40 16.90 -12.42
CA VAL A 5 -14.94 15.57 -12.05
C VAL A 5 -13.45 15.47 -12.40
N PRO A 6 -12.56 15.11 -11.45
CA PRO A 6 -11.13 15.02 -11.72
C PRO A 6 -10.83 14.15 -12.94
N ALA A 7 -9.93 14.63 -13.80
CA ALA A 7 -9.46 13.85 -14.93
C ALA A 7 -8.73 12.60 -14.39
N LEU A 8 -9.21 11.41 -14.77
CA LEU A 8 -8.61 10.13 -14.44
C LEU A 8 -8.02 9.53 -15.71
N TYR A 9 -6.90 8.82 -15.55
CA TYR A 9 -6.22 8.07 -16.60
C TYR A 9 -6.00 6.62 -16.16
N VAL A 10 -5.93 5.72 -17.13
CA VAL A 10 -5.56 4.32 -16.86
C VAL A 10 -4.17 4.28 -16.23
N GLY A 11 -4.07 3.58 -15.09
CA GLY A 11 -2.87 3.49 -14.28
C GLY A 11 -2.80 4.49 -13.12
N ASP A 12 -3.72 5.44 -13.02
CA ASP A 12 -3.77 6.35 -11.87
C ASP A 12 -4.10 5.59 -10.58
N TRP A 13 -3.41 5.95 -9.51
CA TRP A 13 -3.71 5.44 -8.17
C TRP A 13 -4.77 6.30 -7.51
N LEU A 14 -5.62 5.66 -6.71
CA LEU A 14 -6.74 6.27 -6.01
C LEU A 14 -6.90 5.66 -4.62
N ASP A 15 -7.58 6.39 -3.74
CA ASP A 15 -8.18 5.80 -2.55
C ASP A 15 -9.67 5.54 -2.84
N VAL A 16 -10.15 4.33 -2.59
CA VAL A 16 -11.52 3.91 -2.89
C VAL A 16 -12.15 3.18 -1.70
N ILE A 17 -13.37 3.57 -1.31
CA ILE A 17 -14.17 2.86 -0.30
C ILE A 17 -14.68 1.54 -0.89
N ASP A 18 -14.42 0.41 -0.23
CA ASP A 18 -14.99 -0.90 -0.58
C ASP A 18 -16.42 -1.11 -0.05
N SER A 19 -17.01 -2.28 -0.32
CA SER A 19 -18.35 -2.63 0.20
C SER A 19 -18.42 -2.74 1.73
N ASP A 20 -17.28 -2.92 2.40
CA ASP A 20 -17.18 -2.98 3.86
C ASP A 20 -17.04 -1.59 4.49
N GLY A 21 -16.99 -0.53 3.68
CA GLY A 21 -16.90 0.85 4.12
C GLY A 21 -15.48 1.29 4.49
N ILE A 22 -14.45 0.60 4.00
CA ILE A 22 -13.04 0.88 4.30
C ILE A 22 -12.37 1.52 3.10
N TRP A 23 -11.56 2.57 3.31
CA TRP A 23 -10.73 3.14 2.26
C TRP A 23 -9.56 2.22 1.92
N ASN A 24 -9.40 1.90 0.64
CA ASN A 24 -8.35 1.04 0.12
C ASN A 24 -7.59 1.72 -1.01
N VAL A 25 -6.34 1.31 -1.19
CA VAL A 25 -5.58 1.69 -2.38
C VAL A 25 -6.16 0.93 -3.58
N ALA A 26 -6.40 1.65 -4.67
CA ALA A 26 -6.84 1.08 -5.93
C ALA A 26 -6.12 1.76 -7.11
N GLN A 27 -6.18 1.11 -8.27
CA GLN A 27 -5.67 1.67 -9.53
C GLN A 27 -6.77 1.70 -10.59
N VAL A 28 -6.82 2.77 -11.38
CA VAL A 28 -7.67 2.87 -12.55
C VAL A 28 -7.26 1.81 -13.56
N LEU A 29 -8.12 0.83 -13.77
CA LEU A 29 -7.91 -0.25 -14.71
C LEU A 29 -8.39 0.15 -16.11
N LYS A 30 -9.60 0.72 -16.21
CA LYS A 30 -10.23 1.15 -17.48
C LYS A 30 -11.16 2.34 -17.27
N LEU A 31 -11.44 3.06 -18.35
CA LEU A 31 -12.41 4.15 -18.42
C LEU A 31 -13.44 3.82 -19.51
N PRO A 32 -14.50 3.04 -19.20
CA PRO A 32 -15.45 2.59 -20.21
C PRO A 32 -16.25 3.74 -20.84
N THR A 33 -16.65 4.72 -20.02
CA THR A 33 -17.36 5.93 -20.45
C THR A 33 -16.72 7.19 -19.84
N ALA A 34 -17.23 8.37 -20.19
CA ALA A 34 -16.77 9.62 -19.61
C ALA A 34 -17.13 9.75 -18.11
N GLU A 35 -18.15 9.01 -17.65
CA GLU A 35 -18.74 9.08 -16.31
C GLU A 35 -18.36 7.89 -15.42
N THR A 36 -17.81 6.81 -15.99
CA THR A 36 -17.52 5.56 -15.26
C THR A 36 -16.03 5.24 -15.26
N VAL A 37 -15.61 4.53 -14.22
CA VAL A 37 -14.24 4.04 -14.07
C VAL A 37 -14.28 2.61 -13.54
N ILE A 38 -13.48 1.73 -14.11
CA ILE A 38 -13.22 0.41 -13.55
C ILE A 38 -11.92 0.49 -12.79
N ILE A 39 -11.93 0.14 -11.52
CA ILE A 39 -10.76 0.08 -10.65
C ILE A 39 -10.37 -1.36 -10.34
N THR A 40 -9.13 -1.54 -9.93
CA THR A 40 -8.64 -2.77 -9.30
C THR A 40 -8.04 -2.45 -7.95
N TYR A 41 -8.46 -3.16 -6.90
CA TYR A 41 -7.93 -2.95 -5.55
C TYR A 41 -6.54 -3.58 -5.41
N ASP A 42 -5.66 -2.86 -4.73
CA ASP A 42 -4.24 -3.21 -4.66
C ASP A 42 -4.00 -4.53 -3.93
N CYS A 43 -3.53 -5.55 -4.66
CA CYS A 43 -3.31 -6.92 -4.18
C CYS A 43 -4.58 -7.70 -3.75
N TRP A 44 -5.76 -7.38 -4.30
CA TRP A 44 -6.99 -8.16 -4.06
C TRP A 44 -7.26 -9.19 -5.17
N GLY A 45 -6.74 -8.93 -6.37
CA GLY A 45 -6.97 -9.75 -7.56
C GLY A 45 -8.25 -9.36 -8.30
N ASP A 46 -8.36 -9.81 -9.55
CA ASP A 46 -9.34 -9.28 -10.50
C ASP A 46 -10.81 -9.55 -10.16
N ALA A 47 -11.08 -10.54 -9.29
CA ALA A 47 -12.43 -10.86 -8.83
C ALA A 47 -13.09 -9.72 -8.04
N TYR A 48 -12.30 -8.76 -7.54
CA TYR A 48 -12.76 -7.60 -6.78
C TYR A 48 -12.74 -6.30 -7.60
N ASN A 49 -12.49 -6.38 -8.91
CA ASN A 49 -12.57 -5.20 -9.77
C ASN A 49 -13.99 -4.63 -9.73
N GLU A 50 -14.10 -3.31 -9.68
CA GLU A 50 -15.36 -2.63 -9.47
C GLU A 50 -15.53 -1.50 -10.48
N GLU A 51 -16.74 -1.35 -11.02
CA GLU A 51 -17.13 -0.20 -11.83
C GLU A 51 -17.84 0.83 -10.95
N LEU A 52 -17.32 2.05 -10.94
CA LEU A 52 -17.82 3.17 -10.15
C LEU A 52 -18.12 4.37 -11.04
N ARG A 53 -19.03 5.23 -10.59
CA ARG A 53 -19.14 6.57 -11.15
C ARG A 53 -17.92 7.39 -10.76
N ARG A 54 -17.37 8.16 -11.69
CA ARG A 54 -16.20 9.02 -11.46
C ARG A 54 -16.48 10.17 -10.48
N ASP A 55 -17.73 10.55 -10.29
CA ASP A 55 -18.19 11.54 -9.31
C ASP A 55 -18.64 10.91 -7.98
N SER A 56 -18.39 9.61 -7.77
CA SER A 56 -18.74 8.94 -6.52
C SER A 56 -17.91 9.49 -5.36
N ASP A 57 -18.58 9.73 -4.24
CA ASP A 57 -18.00 10.01 -2.93
C ASP A 57 -17.12 8.88 -2.38
N ARG A 58 -17.17 7.69 -2.98
CA ARG A 58 -16.29 6.56 -2.68
C ARG A 58 -14.90 6.70 -3.30
N ILE A 59 -14.66 7.69 -4.16
CA ILE A 59 -13.37 7.90 -4.81
C ILE A 59 -12.73 9.15 -4.24
N ALA A 60 -11.47 9.03 -3.84
CA ALA A 60 -10.63 10.14 -3.42
C ALA A 60 -9.27 10.09 -4.12
N PRO A 61 -8.57 11.24 -4.21
CA PRO A 61 -7.17 11.25 -4.64
C PRO A 61 -6.34 10.30 -3.78
N TYR A 62 -5.37 9.63 -4.41
CA TYR A 62 -4.45 8.76 -3.69
C TYR A 62 -3.74 9.49 -2.53
N HIS A 63 -3.52 8.78 -1.43
CA HIS A 63 -2.94 9.29 -0.18
C HIS A 63 -3.81 10.29 0.60
N THR A 64 -5.11 10.36 0.29
CA THR A 64 -6.07 11.15 1.09
C THR A 64 -6.51 10.40 2.34
N HIS A 65 -6.72 9.09 2.20
CA HIS A 65 -7.30 8.20 3.20
C HIS A 65 -6.45 6.96 3.48
N THR A 66 -5.44 6.69 2.66
CA THR A 66 -4.44 5.66 2.88
C THR A 66 -3.02 6.25 2.96
N TRP A 67 -2.11 5.61 3.69
CA TRP A 67 -0.70 6.03 3.71
C TRP A 67 0.20 4.87 4.13
N ALA A 68 1.49 4.98 3.83
CA ALA A 68 2.45 3.95 4.20
C ALA A 68 3.20 4.31 5.50
N VAL A 69 3.41 3.31 6.37
CA VAL A 69 4.25 3.45 7.57
C VAL A 69 5.32 2.36 7.61
N LYS A 70 6.49 2.70 8.16
CA LYS A 70 7.60 1.74 8.30
C LYS A 70 7.24 0.68 9.34
N CYS A 71 7.46 -0.59 9.00
CA CYS A 71 7.27 -1.70 9.92
C CYS A 71 8.38 -2.75 9.80
N TRP A 72 8.38 -3.69 10.75
CA TRP A 72 8.99 -5.00 10.55
C TRP A 72 7.87 -6.00 10.29
N ALA A 73 7.97 -6.77 9.21
CA ALA A 73 7.03 -7.82 8.87
C ALA A 73 7.72 -9.19 8.85
N LYS A 74 6.96 -10.25 9.14
CA LYS A 74 7.48 -11.62 9.11
C LYS A 74 6.58 -12.51 8.25
N MET A 75 7.20 -13.18 7.29
CA MET A 75 6.57 -14.29 6.56
C MET A 75 7.11 -15.64 7.05
N ALA A 76 6.45 -16.73 6.65
CA ALA A 76 6.87 -18.08 7.02
C ALA A 76 8.30 -18.39 6.54
N THR A 77 8.63 -18.03 5.30
CA THR A 77 9.89 -18.35 4.64
C THR A 77 10.94 -17.24 4.74
N TRP A 78 10.57 -16.06 5.26
CA TRP A 78 11.47 -14.91 5.39
C TRP A 78 11.75 -14.61 6.87
N PRO A 79 12.94 -14.10 7.21
CA PRO A 79 13.17 -13.54 8.53
C PRO A 79 12.28 -12.29 8.75
N TRP A 80 12.38 -11.68 9.94
CA TRP A 80 11.84 -10.33 10.12
C TRP A 80 12.46 -9.39 9.08
N TRP A 81 11.62 -8.72 8.31
CA TRP A 81 12.05 -7.92 7.17
C TRP A 81 11.59 -6.47 7.32
N PRO A 82 12.45 -5.48 7.02
CA PRO A 82 12.04 -4.08 7.00
C PRO A 82 11.09 -3.85 5.83
N ALA A 83 9.94 -3.23 6.09
CA ALA A 83 8.87 -3.14 5.10
C ALA A 83 8.03 -1.86 5.29
N LEU A 84 7.14 -1.60 4.34
CA LEU A 84 6.08 -0.62 4.45
C LEU A 84 4.74 -1.32 4.69
N LEU A 85 3.98 -0.81 5.66
CA LEU A 85 2.62 -1.22 5.95
C LEU A 85 1.67 -0.15 5.40
N THR A 86 0.70 -0.54 4.60
CA THR A 86 -0.39 0.35 4.17
C THR A 86 -1.41 0.51 5.30
N ILE A 87 -1.55 1.73 5.79
CA ILE A 87 -2.61 2.13 6.70
C ILE A 87 -3.82 2.55 5.88
N ARG A 88 -4.99 2.10 6.34
CA ARG A 88 -6.29 2.37 5.77
C ARG A 88 -7.12 3.12 6.82
N SER A 89 -7.97 4.04 6.38
CA SER A 89 -8.93 4.73 7.25
C SER A 89 -10.35 4.21 7.01
N PRO A 90 -11.23 4.30 8.02
CA PRO A 90 -12.64 3.97 7.81
C PRO A 90 -13.33 5.06 6.99
N GLY A 91 -14.10 4.67 5.97
CA GLY A 91 -14.95 5.57 5.19
C GLY A 91 -16.36 5.71 5.77
N THR A 92 -16.81 4.72 6.55
CA THR A 92 -18.11 4.73 7.23
C THR A 92 -18.01 4.28 8.68
N SER A 93 -19.09 4.44 9.46
CA SER A 93 -19.18 3.93 10.83
C SER A 93 -19.11 2.40 10.91
N ILE A 94 -19.67 1.70 9.91
CA ILE A 94 -19.58 0.24 9.75
C ILE A 94 -18.14 -0.13 9.37
N GLY A 95 -17.53 0.61 8.45
CA GLY A 95 -16.13 0.44 8.07
C GLY A 95 -15.16 0.58 9.25
N ALA A 96 -15.45 1.46 10.21
CA ALA A 96 -14.68 1.57 11.45
C ALA A 96 -14.73 0.31 12.32
N GLN A 97 -15.84 -0.43 12.30
CA GLN A 97 -15.95 -1.72 12.99
C GLN A 97 -15.24 -2.81 12.20
N ASN A 98 -15.49 -2.90 10.89
CA ASN A 98 -14.87 -3.89 10.01
C ASN A 98 -13.34 -3.78 10.02
N LEU A 99 -12.80 -2.55 9.91
CA LEU A 99 -11.36 -2.30 9.93
C LEU A 99 -10.68 -2.73 11.25
N ARG A 100 -11.40 -2.69 12.38
CA ARG A 100 -10.88 -3.20 13.66
C ARG A 100 -10.75 -4.71 13.65
N LEU A 101 -11.69 -5.40 13.02
CA LEU A 101 -11.76 -6.86 12.93
C LEU A 101 -10.77 -7.47 11.93
N GLU A 102 -10.30 -6.67 10.97
CA GLU A 102 -9.31 -7.11 9.99
C GLU A 102 -8.10 -7.76 10.64
N GLU A 103 -7.76 -9.00 10.29
CA GLU A 103 -6.59 -9.66 10.85
C GLU A 103 -5.35 -9.53 9.96
N ASN A 104 -5.53 -9.13 8.71
CA ASN A 104 -4.47 -9.02 7.73
C ASN A 104 -4.27 -7.56 7.32
N LEU A 105 -3.03 -7.21 7.07
CA LEU A 105 -2.64 -5.88 6.62
C LEU A 105 -1.75 -6.01 5.38
N LEU A 106 -1.89 -5.07 4.44
CA LEU A 106 -1.09 -5.04 3.22
C LEU A 106 0.32 -4.54 3.51
N VAL A 107 1.33 -5.32 3.11
CA VAL A 107 2.75 -5.04 3.35
C VAL A 107 3.53 -5.05 2.03
N ASP A 108 4.36 -4.03 1.81
CA ASP A 108 5.39 -3.96 0.77
C ASP A 108 6.78 -4.25 1.37
N PHE A 109 7.43 -5.31 0.87
CA PHE A 109 8.71 -5.81 1.39
C PHE A 109 9.95 -5.10 0.85
N LEU A 110 9.83 -4.12 -0.07
CA LEU A 110 10.98 -3.35 -0.57
C LEU A 110 12.13 -4.25 -1.09
N ASP A 111 11.82 -5.41 -1.67
CA ASP A 111 12.80 -6.36 -2.19
C ASP A 111 13.32 -5.96 -3.58
N LYS A 112 12.67 -4.98 -4.22
CA LYS A 112 13.02 -4.37 -5.50
C LYS A 112 12.93 -2.84 -5.44
N ALA A 113 13.70 -2.15 -6.28
CA ALA A 113 13.63 -0.69 -6.39
C ALA A 113 12.29 -0.27 -6.99
N GLU A 114 11.92 -0.91 -8.11
CA GLU A 114 10.73 -0.57 -8.87
C GLU A 114 9.48 -1.11 -8.18
N PHE A 115 8.58 -0.20 -7.80
CA PHE A 115 7.35 -0.53 -7.08
C PHE A 115 6.52 -1.66 -7.71
N PRO A 116 6.27 -1.70 -9.04
CA PRO A 116 5.49 -2.79 -9.65
C PRO A 116 6.15 -4.17 -9.56
N LYS A 117 7.46 -4.23 -9.30
CA LYS A 117 8.22 -5.48 -9.16
C LYS A 117 8.37 -5.92 -7.70
N ARG A 118 7.99 -5.06 -6.74
CA ARG A 118 8.11 -5.38 -5.33
C ARG A 118 7.12 -6.46 -4.93
N PHE A 119 7.55 -7.30 -4.02
CA PHE A 119 6.70 -8.28 -3.40
C PHE A 119 5.81 -7.61 -2.36
N ARG A 120 4.50 -7.62 -2.62
CA ARG A 120 3.48 -7.02 -1.77
C ARG A 120 2.38 -8.04 -1.48
N CYS A 121 1.96 -8.17 -0.23
CA CYS A 121 0.94 -9.14 0.15
C CYS A 121 0.28 -8.82 1.49
N TRP A 122 -0.83 -9.51 1.75
CA TRP A 122 -1.54 -9.50 3.02
C TRP A 122 -0.81 -10.33 4.07
N VAL A 123 -0.51 -9.71 5.21
CA VAL A 123 0.23 -10.30 6.34
C VAL A 123 -0.57 -10.16 7.62
N LYS A 124 -0.65 -11.23 8.42
CA LYS A 124 -1.34 -11.21 9.72
C LYS A 124 -0.77 -10.12 10.64
N LYS A 125 -1.65 -9.37 11.33
CA LYS A 125 -1.31 -8.34 12.32
C LYS A 125 -0.28 -8.82 13.36
N SER A 126 -0.40 -10.06 13.82
CA SER A 126 0.53 -10.67 14.78
C SER A 126 1.97 -10.85 14.27
N ASN A 127 2.17 -10.76 12.95
CA ASN A 127 3.47 -10.86 12.28
C ASN A 127 4.00 -9.50 11.83
N ILE A 128 3.44 -8.40 12.34
CA ILE A 128 3.86 -7.03 12.03
C ILE A 128 4.15 -6.32 13.35
N VAL A 129 5.25 -5.58 13.41
CA VAL A 129 5.56 -4.70 14.54
C VAL A 129 6.07 -3.34 14.06
N PRO A 130 5.90 -2.26 14.85
CA PRO A 130 6.41 -0.94 14.48
C PRO A 130 7.91 -0.96 14.19
N TYR A 131 8.37 -0.23 13.18
CA TYR A 131 9.78 -0.28 12.77
C TYR A 131 10.76 0.16 13.87
N GLN A 132 10.34 1.11 14.71
CA GLN A 132 11.11 1.61 15.85
C GLN A 132 11.20 0.60 16.99
N SER A 133 10.23 -0.32 17.10
CA SER A 133 10.21 -1.30 18.18
C SER A 133 11.39 -2.27 18.03
N ASP A 134 12.26 -2.30 19.04
CA ASP A 134 13.35 -3.27 19.19
C ASP A 134 14.15 -3.54 17.89
N LYS A 135 14.38 -2.46 17.11
CA LYS A 135 14.99 -2.47 15.77
C LYS A 135 16.30 -3.25 15.73
N VAL A 136 17.14 -3.06 16.74
CA VAL A 136 18.45 -3.71 16.85
C VAL A 136 18.29 -5.23 16.96
N THR A 137 17.39 -5.70 17.81
CA THR A 137 17.12 -7.12 18.00
C THR A 137 16.54 -7.74 16.73
N LYS A 138 15.61 -7.06 16.05
CA LYS A 138 15.08 -7.54 14.77
C LYS A 138 16.17 -7.68 13.73
N ILE A 139 17.00 -6.65 13.51
CA ILE A 139 18.16 -6.74 12.61
C ILE A 139 19.06 -7.92 12.97
N ARG A 140 19.34 -8.15 14.26
CA ARG A 140 20.15 -9.29 14.72
C ARG A 140 19.48 -10.62 14.41
N GLN A 141 18.20 -10.78 14.69
CA GLN A 141 17.42 -11.99 14.39
C GLN A 141 17.38 -12.28 12.89
N THR A 142 17.25 -11.23 12.08
CA THR A 142 17.25 -11.31 10.63
C THR A 142 18.60 -11.79 10.11
N LYS A 143 19.69 -11.13 10.52
CA LYS A 143 21.05 -11.52 10.16
C LYS A 143 21.40 -12.93 10.62
N SER A 144 20.99 -13.34 11.82
CA SER A 144 21.29 -14.67 12.36
C SER A 144 20.57 -15.79 11.61
N LYS A 145 19.28 -15.61 11.28
CA LYS A 145 18.56 -16.56 10.42
C LYS A 145 19.16 -16.60 9.02
N MET A 146 19.50 -15.46 8.44
CA MET A 146 20.12 -15.43 7.10
C MET A 146 21.47 -16.14 7.08
N LYS A 147 22.30 -16.03 8.13
CA LYS A 147 23.54 -16.84 8.22
C LYS A 147 23.29 -18.35 8.22
N ARG A 148 22.14 -18.81 8.76
CA ARG A 148 21.74 -20.23 8.71
C ARG A 148 21.24 -20.67 7.33
N TYR A 149 20.76 -19.75 6.50
CA TYR A 149 20.37 -19.98 5.11
C TYR A 149 21.47 -19.45 4.19
N GLN A 150 22.50 -20.26 3.91
CA GLN A 150 23.68 -19.90 3.13
C GLN A 150 23.37 -18.98 1.92
N GLY A 151 24.00 -17.80 1.85
CA GLY A 151 24.01 -16.94 0.64
C GLY A 151 24.26 -15.45 0.88
N ASP A 152 25.37 -14.93 0.34
CA ASP A 152 25.75 -13.51 0.28
C ASP A 152 24.64 -12.62 -0.35
N ALA A 153 23.92 -13.16 -1.33
CA ALA A 153 22.84 -12.46 -2.05
C ALA A 153 21.70 -11.95 -1.14
N ARG A 154 21.29 -12.74 -0.14
CA ARG A 154 20.22 -12.33 0.77
C ARG A 154 20.67 -11.18 1.67
N SER A 155 21.92 -11.21 2.15
CA SER A 155 22.47 -10.13 3.00
C SER A 155 22.52 -8.80 2.25
N LYS A 156 22.85 -8.84 0.95
CA LYS A 156 22.77 -7.68 0.05
C LYS A 156 21.32 -7.20 -0.12
N GLN A 157 20.36 -8.10 -0.28
CA GLN A 157 18.92 -7.74 -0.34
C GLN A 157 18.42 -7.08 0.94
N LEU A 158 18.86 -7.52 2.12
CA LEU A 158 18.46 -6.87 3.37
C LEU A 158 19.04 -5.46 3.48
N ALA A 159 20.32 -5.29 3.14
CA ALA A 159 20.94 -3.97 3.14
C ALA A 159 20.22 -3.03 2.15
N PHE A 160 19.91 -3.55 0.97
CA PHE A 160 19.14 -2.85 -0.05
C PHE A 160 17.73 -2.45 0.43
N ALA A 161 16.98 -3.35 1.04
CA ALA A 161 15.65 -3.02 1.57
C ALA A 161 15.73 -1.97 2.70
N ILE A 162 16.75 -2.04 3.57
CA ILE A 162 17.00 -1.00 4.59
C ILE A 162 17.29 0.35 3.94
N GLU A 163 18.10 0.38 2.87
CA GLU A 163 18.44 1.59 2.13
C GLU A 163 17.21 2.21 1.47
N LEU A 164 16.40 1.41 0.76
CA LEU A 164 15.12 1.86 0.20
C LEU A 164 14.22 2.44 1.29
N LEU A 165 14.13 1.76 2.44
CA LEU A 165 13.32 2.24 3.56
C LEU A 165 13.82 3.60 4.10
N THR A 166 15.06 4.02 3.87
CA THR A 166 15.53 5.35 4.28
C THR A 166 14.95 6.46 3.42
N ILE A 167 14.75 6.20 2.12
CA ILE A 167 14.19 7.16 1.15
C ILE A 167 12.66 7.09 1.07
N CYS A 168 12.04 6.00 1.54
CA CYS A 168 10.59 5.96 1.74
C CYS A 168 10.24 6.79 2.98
N ASP A 169 9.61 7.94 2.81
CA ASP A 169 9.14 8.84 3.88
C ASP A 169 7.68 8.59 4.28
N GLY A 170 7.05 7.53 3.75
CA GLY A 170 5.61 7.28 3.90
C GLY A 170 4.76 8.00 2.85
N GLN A 171 5.38 8.85 2.03
CA GLN A 171 4.82 9.50 0.84
C GLN A 171 5.59 9.05 -0.39
N GLU A 172 5.53 7.76 -0.75
CA GLU A 172 6.20 7.29 -1.96
C GLU A 172 5.73 8.11 -3.17
N LYS A 173 6.58 9.03 -3.63
CA LYS A 173 6.37 9.78 -4.86
C LYS A 173 6.65 8.84 -6.01
N PHE A 174 5.59 8.27 -6.55
CA PHE A 174 5.68 7.48 -7.77
C PHE A 174 6.23 8.34 -8.91
N SER A 175 6.95 7.71 -9.85
CA SER A 175 7.47 8.38 -11.04
C SER A 175 6.36 9.23 -11.67
N GLN A 176 6.68 10.48 -12.00
CA GLN A 176 5.84 11.65 -12.35
C GLN A 176 4.72 11.46 -13.41
N VAL A 177 3.94 10.40 -13.34
CA VAL A 177 2.74 10.24 -14.19
C VAL A 177 1.52 10.86 -13.51
N CYS A 178 1.54 11.08 -12.19
CA CYS A 178 0.34 11.45 -11.45
C CYS A 178 0.60 12.42 -10.27
N THR A 179 1.34 13.50 -10.50
CA THR A 179 1.40 14.66 -9.57
C THR A 179 1.06 15.95 -10.31
N ARG A 180 -0.08 15.95 -11.02
CA ARG A 180 -0.69 17.22 -11.46
C ARG A 180 -1.67 17.63 -10.38
N ASP A 181 -1.21 18.59 -9.60
CA ASP A 181 -1.87 19.36 -8.55
C ASP A 181 -3.38 19.15 -8.40
N PHE A 182 -3.77 18.45 -7.33
CA PHE A 182 -5.08 18.62 -6.70
C PHE A 182 -5.06 19.94 -5.90
N THR A 183 -4.98 21.08 -6.58
CA THR A 183 -5.15 22.39 -5.96
C THR A 183 -6.54 22.93 -6.29
N GLY A 184 -7.52 22.55 -5.47
CA GLY A 184 -8.77 23.28 -5.38
C GLY A 184 -8.50 24.64 -4.75
N ALA A 185 -8.80 25.70 -5.49
CA ALA A 185 -8.71 27.09 -5.06
C ALA A 185 -9.60 27.36 -3.82
N VAL A 186 -9.10 28.25 -2.96
CA VAL A 186 -9.81 28.89 -1.83
C VAL A 186 -11.00 29.70 -2.34
#